data_AF-A0A4Q2YUP2-F1
#
_entry.id   AF-A0A4Q2YUP2-F1
#
_cell.length_a   1.000
_cell.length_b   1.000
_cell.length_c   1.000
_cell.angle_alpha   90.00
_cell.angle_beta   90.00
_cell.angle_gamma   90.00
#
_symmetry.space_group_name_H-M   'P 1'
#
loop_
_entity.id
_entity.type
_entity.pdbx_description
1 polymer ?
#
loop_
_entity_poly.entity_id
_entity_poly.type
_entity_poly.pdbx_seq_one_letter_code
_entity_poly.pdbx_strand_id
1 'polypeptide(L)'
;MPVNPNSQIEVTAFDWVPDFARGYVRDLRPRWACEEIGLDYAEHLISAINRPADHFLFQPWGQVPVLNDGGIRLFESGAILLHLAEKDARLMPRDAQARANTLAWLFAAYNSVEPMLFELGNVDLFAAEEEWAKLRRPSLIEFIQGRLGRLNDAIGDKAYLTGEFTVADIAMATVLREAVEAGLIAEQPRLQAYLDRCLARPAFQRAMDAQLAAFSEEAGPPAA
;
A
#
# COMPACT_ATOMS: atom_id res chain seq x y z
N MET A 1 -12.03 -16.00 7.57
CA MET A 1 -11.17 -14.92 7.06
C MET A 1 -9.87 -15.56 6.62
N PRO A 2 -9.30 -15.16 5.48
CA PRO A 2 -8.02 -15.66 4.95
C PRO A 2 -6.83 -15.68 5.93
N VAL A 3 -6.87 -14.96 7.05
CA VAL A 3 -5.86 -15.11 8.10
C VAL A 3 -5.92 -16.52 8.71
N ASN A 4 -4.92 -17.33 8.41
CA ASN A 4 -4.79 -18.72 8.84
C ASN A 4 -3.34 -19.00 9.24
N PRO A 5 -3.03 -19.24 10.53
CA PRO A 5 -1.67 -19.45 11.01
C PRO A 5 -1.02 -20.72 10.43
N ASN A 6 -1.79 -21.61 9.82
CA ASN A 6 -1.30 -22.82 9.17
C ASN A 6 -1.18 -22.68 7.63
N SER A 7 -1.35 -21.48 7.07
CA SER A 7 -1.17 -21.27 5.64
C SER A 7 0.29 -21.47 5.21
N GLN A 8 0.49 -21.95 3.99
CA GLN A 8 1.82 -22.01 3.36
C GLN A 8 2.34 -20.64 2.93
N ILE A 9 1.43 -19.66 2.80
CA ILE A 9 1.76 -18.27 2.51
C ILE A 9 1.88 -17.54 3.83
N GLU A 10 3.03 -16.91 4.04
CA GLU A 10 3.31 -16.09 5.21
C GLU A 10 3.65 -14.67 4.75
N VAL A 11 3.08 -13.67 5.42
CA VAL A 11 3.35 -12.24 5.21
C VAL A 11 3.94 -11.66 6.48
N THR A 12 5.15 -11.11 6.39
CA THR A 12 5.75 -10.38 7.50
C THR A 12 5.06 -9.03 7.68
N ALA A 13 4.76 -8.67 8.93
CA ALA A 13 4.20 -7.38 9.32
C ALA A 13 4.84 -6.90 10.64
N PHE A 14 4.59 -5.64 11.02
CA PHE A 14 5.04 -5.15 12.33
C PHE A 14 4.03 -5.47 13.43
N ASP A 15 4.52 -5.76 14.63
CA ASP A 15 3.73 -5.94 15.86
C ASP A 15 3.27 -4.62 16.49
N TRP A 16 3.90 -3.51 16.13
CA TRP A 16 3.56 -2.17 16.58
C TRP A 16 4.07 -1.12 15.59
N VAL A 17 3.32 -0.02 15.44
CA VAL A 17 3.75 1.20 14.76
C VAL A 17 3.16 2.44 15.45
N PRO A 18 3.73 3.65 15.27
CA PRO A 18 3.09 4.88 15.71
C PRO A 18 1.69 5.05 15.11
N ASP A 19 0.82 5.80 15.79
CA ASP A 19 -0.59 5.90 15.41
C ASP A 19 -0.82 6.39 13.96
N PHE A 20 -0.01 7.35 13.49
CA PHE A 20 -0.09 7.85 12.12
C PHE A 20 0.23 6.77 11.05
N ALA A 21 0.92 5.69 11.43
CA ALA A 21 1.30 4.61 10.52
C ALA A 21 0.34 3.41 10.57
N ARG A 22 -0.56 3.34 11.56
CA ARG A 22 -1.54 2.26 11.68
C ARG A 22 -2.47 2.26 10.47
N GLY A 23 -2.58 1.11 9.79
CA GLY A 23 -3.37 1.00 8.55
C GLY A 23 -2.67 1.55 7.29
N TYR A 24 -1.41 2.00 7.38
CA TYR A 24 -0.62 2.51 6.25
C TYR A 24 0.64 1.68 5.96
N VAL A 25 0.99 0.75 6.85
CA VAL A 25 2.10 -0.18 6.59
C VAL A 25 1.81 -1.01 5.33
N ARG A 26 2.84 -1.21 4.50
CA ARG A 26 2.72 -1.76 3.14
C ARG A 26 2.33 -3.24 3.11
N ASP A 27 2.30 -3.93 4.24
CA ASP A 27 1.76 -5.28 4.37
C ASP A 27 0.24 -5.33 4.11
N LEU A 28 -0.47 -4.19 4.20
CA LEU A 28 -1.86 -4.09 3.76
C LEU A 28 -2.07 -4.53 2.30
N ARG A 29 -1.11 -4.24 1.42
CA ARG A 29 -1.22 -4.54 -0.02
C ARG A 29 -1.32 -6.05 -0.30
N PRO A 30 -0.39 -6.91 0.17
CA PRO A 30 -0.53 -8.36 0.00
C PRO A 30 -1.72 -8.94 0.76
N ARG A 31 -2.05 -8.44 1.96
CA ARG A 31 -3.27 -8.86 2.69
C ARG A 31 -4.52 -8.63 1.85
N TRP A 32 -4.65 -7.44 1.28
CA TRP A 32 -5.77 -7.07 0.43
C TRP A 32 -5.80 -7.95 -0.82
N ALA A 33 -4.67 -8.17 -1.49
CA ALA A 33 -4.62 -9.09 -2.63
C ALA A 33 -5.10 -10.50 -2.26
N CYS A 34 -4.60 -11.08 -1.17
CA CYS A 34 -5.06 -12.38 -0.67
C CYS A 34 -6.57 -12.41 -0.38
N GLU A 35 -7.10 -11.36 0.26
CA GLU A 35 -8.54 -11.21 0.55
C GLU A 35 -9.41 -11.11 -0.71
N GLU A 36 -8.92 -10.49 -1.78
CA GLU A 36 -9.62 -10.40 -3.07
C GLU A 36 -9.76 -11.76 -3.74
N ILE A 37 -8.73 -12.60 -3.62
CA ILE A 37 -8.70 -13.92 -4.25
C ILE A 37 -9.10 -15.06 -3.31
N GLY A 38 -9.37 -14.77 -2.04
CA GLY A 38 -9.73 -15.78 -1.04
C GLY A 38 -8.59 -16.75 -0.74
N LEU A 39 -7.35 -16.26 -0.79
CA LEU A 39 -6.15 -17.04 -0.55
C LEU A 39 -5.72 -16.89 0.90
N ASP A 40 -5.69 -18.00 1.64
CA ASP A 40 -5.27 -18.00 3.04
C ASP A 40 -3.81 -17.56 3.19
N TYR A 41 -3.49 -16.82 4.26
CA TYR A 41 -2.14 -16.41 4.62
C TYR A 41 -1.95 -16.38 6.15
N ALA A 42 -0.74 -16.68 6.59
CA ALA A 42 -0.27 -16.51 7.96
C ALA A 42 0.40 -15.14 8.12
N GLU A 43 0.31 -14.59 9.33
CA GLU A 43 1.03 -13.37 9.70
C GLU A 43 2.28 -13.73 10.49
N HIS A 44 3.41 -13.13 10.10
CA HIS A 44 4.65 -13.20 10.86
C HIS A 44 4.95 -11.81 11.40
N LEU A 45 4.60 -11.56 12.65
CA LEU A 45 4.82 -10.27 13.29
C LEU A 45 6.28 -10.15 13.76
N ILE A 46 6.91 -9.02 13.43
CA ILE A 46 8.26 -8.67 13.89
C ILE A 46 8.24 -7.30 14.57
N SER A 47 9.21 -7.06 15.45
CA SER A 47 9.36 -5.75 16.09
C SER A 47 9.76 -4.67 15.11
N ALA A 48 9.03 -3.56 15.09
CA ALA A 48 9.42 -2.35 14.35
C ALA A 48 10.67 -1.67 14.93
N ILE A 49 10.92 -1.86 16.23
CA ILE A 49 12.00 -1.21 17.00
C ILE A 49 13.26 -2.09 16.99
N ASN A 50 13.12 -3.36 17.36
CA ASN A 50 14.21 -4.31 17.49
C ASN A 50 14.11 -5.40 16.42
N ARG A 51 14.39 -5.02 15.17
CA ARG A 51 14.25 -5.92 14.01
C ARG A 51 15.13 -7.18 14.16
N PRO A 52 14.59 -8.39 13.95
CA PRO A 52 15.39 -9.62 13.96
C PRO A 52 16.53 -9.55 12.94
N ALA A 53 17.73 -10.01 13.31
CA ALA A 53 18.92 -9.90 12.45
C ALA A 53 18.80 -10.74 11.16
N ASP A 54 18.11 -11.87 11.22
CA ASP A 54 17.85 -12.75 10.09
C ASP A 54 16.81 -12.18 9.11
N HIS A 55 15.97 -11.24 9.53
CA HIS A 55 15.06 -10.51 8.63
C HIS A 55 15.83 -9.79 7.50
N PHE A 56 17.01 -9.25 7.82
CA PHE A 56 17.86 -8.55 6.84
C PHE A 56 18.44 -9.46 5.75
N LEU A 57 18.40 -10.79 5.91
CA LEU A 57 18.77 -11.73 4.87
C LEU A 57 17.75 -11.75 3.71
N PHE A 58 16.51 -11.35 3.97
CA PHE A 58 15.41 -11.36 3.00
C PHE A 58 14.91 -9.96 2.64
N GLN A 59 15.02 -8.99 3.56
CA GLN A 59 14.72 -7.58 3.29
C GLN A 59 15.89 -6.69 3.72
N PRO A 60 16.72 -6.21 2.78
CA PRO A 60 18.00 -5.58 3.10
C PRO A 60 17.88 -4.23 3.82
N TRP A 61 16.70 -3.62 3.83
CA TRP A 61 16.38 -2.36 4.52
C TRP A 61 15.54 -2.57 5.80
N GLY A 62 15.37 -3.84 6.22
CA GLY A 62 14.57 -4.29 7.34
C GLY A 62 13.07 -3.95 7.29
N GLN A 63 12.54 -3.55 6.14
CA GLN A 63 11.14 -3.16 5.99
C GLN A 63 10.22 -4.39 5.92
N VAL A 64 8.91 -4.15 6.03
CA VAL A 64 7.85 -5.13 5.76
C VAL A 64 7.01 -4.64 4.57
N PRO A 65 6.39 -5.51 3.78
CA PRO A 65 6.33 -6.97 3.94
C PRO A 65 7.47 -7.73 3.26
N VAL A 66 7.74 -8.91 3.80
CA VAL A 66 8.32 -10.06 3.07
C VAL A 66 7.21 -11.09 2.91
N LEU A 67 7.14 -11.73 1.75
CA LEU A 67 6.27 -12.88 1.51
C LEU A 67 7.13 -14.14 1.47
N ASN A 68 6.68 -15.20 2.13
CA ASN A 68 7.15 -16.58 1.93
C ASN A 68 5.97 -17.43 1.45
N ASP A 69 6.07 -18.00 0.25
CA ASP A 69 5.04 -18.85 -0.34
C ASP A 69 5.67 -20.18 -0.74
N GLY A 70 5.56 -21.17 0.15
CA GLY A 70 6.10 -22.52 -0.11
C GLY A 70 7.60 -22.54 -0.42
N GLY A 71 8.39 -21.60 0.13
CA GLY A 71 9.83 -21.47 -0.10
C GLY A 71 10.21 -20.40 -1.13
N ILE A 72 9.26 -19.85 -1.88
CA ILE A 72 9.48 -18.64 -2.69
C ILE A 72 9.43 -17.44 -1.74
N ARG A 73 10.59 -16.80 -1.53
CA ARG A 73 10.72 -15.62 -0.67
C ARG A 73 10.97 -14.37 -1.50
N LEU A 74 10.20 -13.32 -1.25
CA LEU A 74 10.35 -12.03 -1.93
C LEU A 74 9.98 -10.87 -1.02
N PHE A 75 10.64 -9.74 -1.24
CA PHE A 75 10.30 -8.45 -0.68
C PHE A 75 9.84 -7.49 -1.79
N GLU A 76 9.50 -6.26 -1.42
CA GLU A 76 8.76 -5.27 -2.21
C GLU A 76 7.29 -5.64 -2.40
N SER A 77 6.40 -4.82 -1.83
CA SER A 77 4.96 -5.04 -1.92
C SER A 77 4.46 -5.07 -3.38
N GLY A 78 5.11 -4.34 -4.29
CA GLY A 78 4.81 -4.39 -5.73
C GLY A 78 5.15 -5.75 -6.35
N ALA A 79 6.31 -6.31 -6.04
CA ALA A 79 6.71 -7.63 -6.51
C ALA A 79 5.83 -8.73 -5.92
N ILE A 80 5.48 -8.61 -4.63
CA ILE A 80 4.55 -9.52 -3.95
C ILE A 80 3.18 -9.51 -4.62
N LEU A 81 2.64 -8.32 -4.94
CA LEU A 81 1.38 -8.22 -5.68
C LEU A 81 1.45 -8.93 -7.04
N LEU A 82 2.55 -8.77 -7.78
CA LEU A 82 2.74 -9.47 -9.06
C LEU A 82 2.78 -10.99 -8.89
N HIS A 83 3.48 -11.48 -7.87
CA HIS A 83 3.53 -12.90 -7.55
C HIS A 83 2.15 -13.47 -7.22
N LEU A 84 1.37 -12.78 -6.38
CA LEU A 84 -0.01 -13.17 -6.06
C LEU A 84 -0.93 -13.10 -7.29
N ALA A 85 -0.72 -12.13 -8.18
CA ALA A 85 -1.48 -12.01 -9.42
C ALA A 85 -1.21 -13.13 -10.45
N GLU A 86 -0.10 -13.87 -10.34
CA GLU A 86 0.10 -15.09 -11.15
C GLU A 86 -0.82 -16.23 -10.70
N LYS A 87 -1.26 -16.24 -9.44
CA LYS A 87 -2.12 -17.30 -8.90
C LYS A 87 -3.57 -17.18 -9.32
N ASP A 88 -4.05 -15.98 -9.66
CA ASP A 88 -5.45 -15.75 -10.00
C ASP A 88 -5.63 -14.58 -10.98
N ALA A 89 -6.38 -14.80 -12.07
CA ALA A 89 -6.61 -13.81 -13.12
C ALA A 89 -7.48 -12.63 -12.66
N ARG A 90 -8.20 -12.72 -11.53
CA ARG A 90 -8.95 -11.60 -10.93
C ARG A 90 -8.05 -10.43 -10.54
N LEU A 91 -6.75 -10.69 -10.30
CA LEU A 91 -5.79 -9.66 -9.89
C LEU A 91 -5.00 -9.08 -11.07
N MET A 92 -4.92 -9.80 -12.18
CA MET A 92 -4.23 -9.34 -13.39
C MET A 92 -4.74 -10.07 -14.63
N PRO A 93 -5.21 -9.34 -15.66
CA PRO A 93 -5.58 -9.91 -16.94
C PRO A 93 -4.44 -10.70 -17.60
N ARG A 94 -4.80 -11.69 -18.43
CA ARG A 94 -3.83 -12.51 -19.19
C ARG A 94 -3.63 -12.06 -20.62
N ASP A 95 -4.53 -11.23 -21.17
CA ASP A 95 -4.31 -10.56 -22.45
C ASP A 95 -3.04 -9.70 -22.38
N ALA A 96 -2.23 -9.75 -23.45
CA ALA A 96 -0.91 -9.13 -23.46
C ALA A 96 -0.97 -7.61 -23.24
N GLN A 97 -1.91 -6.92 -23.91
CA GLN A 97 -2.02 -5.47 -23.80
C GLN A 97 -2.64 -5.07 -22.46
N ALA A 98 -3.67 -5.77 -22.01
CA ALA A 98 -4.29 -5.51 -20.71
C ALA A 98 -3.29 -5.70 -19.56
N ARG A 99 -2.51 -6.79 -19.59
CA ARG A 99 -1.43 -7.05 -18.63
C ARG A 99 -0.37 -5.95 -18.65
N ALA A 100 0.07 -5.53 -19.83
CA ALA A 100 1.05 -4.44 -19.97
C ALA A 100 0.51 -3.12 -19.39
N ASN A 101 -0.78 -2.82 -19.60
CA ASN A 101 -1.43 -1.64 -19.02
C ASN A 101 -1.51 -1.73 -17.49
N THR A 102 -1.84 -2.90 -16.93
CA THR A 102 -1.84 -3.12 -15.47
C THR A 102 -0.44 -2.91 -14.89
N LEU A 103 0.60 -3.44 -15.53
CA LEU A 103 1.99 -3.22 -15.10
C LEU A 103 2.37 -1.74 -15.13
N ALA A 104 2.02 -1.02 -16.20
CA ALA A 104 2.31 0.41 -16.31
C ALA A 104 1.67 1.20 -15.16
N TRP A 105 0.41 0.92 -14.82
CA TRP A 105 -0.28 1.57 -13.71
C TRP A 105 0.24 1.16 -12.34
N LEU A 106 0.62 -0.11 -12.17
CA LEU A 106 1.28 -0.59 -10.95
C LEU A 106 2.56 0.22 -10.71
N PHE A 107 3.45 0.30 -11.69
CA PHE A 107 4.69 1.09 -11.56
C PHE A 107 4.42 2.59 -11.44
N ALA A 108 3.36 3.12 -12.06
CA ALA A 108 2.96 4.51 -11.87
C ALA A 108 2.58 4.81 -10.41
N ALA A 109 1.92 3.88 -9.70
CA ALA A 109 1.63 4.04 -8.28
C ALA A 109 2.94 4.21 -7.48
N TYR A 110 3.90 3.30 -7.65
CA TYR A 110 5.17 3.32 -6.90
C TYR A 110 6.14 4.42 -7.29
N ASN A 111 6.19 4.80 -8.58
CA ASN A 111 7.29 5.62 -9.11
C ASN A 111 6.86 7.01 -9.57
N SER A 112 5.55 7.23 -9.78
CA SER A 112 5.01 8.53 -10.23
C SER A 112 4.14 9.21 -9.18
N VAL A 113 3.49 8.44 -8.29
CA VAL A 113 2.52 8.98 -7.31
C VAL A 113 3.03 8.87 -5.87
N GLU A 114 3.52 7.70 -5.46
CA GLU A 114 4.02 7.49 -4.09
C GLU A 114 5.17 8.44 -3.70
N PRO A 115 6.18 8.72 -4.55
CA PRO A 115 7.32 9.54 -4.14
C PRO A 115 6.95 10.98 -3.74
N MET A 116 5.95 11.57 -4.40
CA MET A 116 5.51 12.92 -4.08
C MET A 116 4.67 12.99 -2.78
N LEU A 117 3.92 11.93 -2.46
CA LEU A 117 3.18 11.84 -1.20
C LEU A 117 4.12 11.52 -0.03
N PHE A 118 5.14 10.70 -0.28
CA PHE A 118 6.21 10.48 0.68
C PHE A 118 6.98 11.78 1.01
N GLU A 119 7.30 12.59 -0.01
CA GLU A 119 7.89 13.93 0.22
C GLU A 119 6.97 14.81 1.07
N LEU A 120 5.66 14.79 0.79
CA LEU A 120 4.69 15.55 1.57
C LEU A 120 4.65 15.11 3.03
N GLY A 121 4.63 13.79 3.30
CA GLY A 121 4.71 13.26 4.66
C GLY A 121 6.01 13.67 5.36
N ASN A 122 7.14 13.71 4.65
CA ASN A 122 8.39 14.24 5.20
C ASN A 122 8.28 15.71 5.59
N VAL A 123 7.69 16.54 4.75
CA VAL A 123 7.47 17.97 5.01
C VAL A 123 6.50 18.20 6.16
N ASP A 124 5.38 17.48 6.20
CA ASP A 124 4.26 17.75 7.12
C ASP A 124 4.40 17.05 8.48
N LEU A 125 5.12 15.93 8.56
CA LEU A 125 5.25 15.13 9.79
C LEU A 125 6.67 15.13 10.36
N PHE A 126 7.67 14.83 9.53
CA PHE A 126 9.04 14.57 10.03
C PHE A 126 9.90 15.84 10.12
N ALA A 127 9.60 16.85 9.30
CA ALA A 127 10.34 18.11 9.23
C ALA A 127 9.44 19.33 9.46
N ALA A 128 8.28 19.16 10.08
CA ALA A 128 7.26 20.22 10.23
C ALA A 128 7.80 21.51 10.86
N GLU A 129 8.77 21.40 11.77
CA GLU A 129 9.38 22.55 12.46
C GLU A 129 10.53 23.20 11.67
N GLU A 130 11.04 22.53 10.64
CA GLU A 130 12.17 23.00 9.84
C GLU A 130 11.76 24.12 8.86
N GLU A 131 12.56 25.18 8.78
CA GLU A 131 12.24 26.33 7.92
C GLU A 131 12.19 25.95 6.44
N TRP A 132 13.09 25.08 5.98
CA TRP A 132 13.11 24.63 4.59
C TRP A 132 11.83 23.87 4.22
N ALA A 133 11.21 23.17 5.16
CA ALA A 133 9.97 22.41 4.93
C ALA A 133 8.80 23.38 4.73
N LYS A 134 8.70 24.41 5.57
CA LYS A 134 7.71 25.49 5.47
C LYS A 134 7.80 26.22 4.12
N LEU A 135 9.02 26.49 3.64
CA LEU A 135 9.26 27.10 2.33
C LEU A 135 8.97 26.16 1.16
N ARG A 136 9.24 24.86 1.31
CA ARG A 136 9.00 23.85 0.26
C ARG A 136 7.51 23.56 0.07
N ARG A 137 6.74 23.51 1.16
CA ARG A 137 5.37 23.01 1.18
C ARG A 137 4.44 23.61 0.11
N PRO A 138 4.37 24.94 -0.11
CA PRO A 138 3.42 25.51 -1.09
C PRO A 138 3.67 24.99 -2.52
N SER A 139 4.94 24.99 -2.96
CA SER A 139 5.33 24.49 -4.28
C SER A 139 5.14 22.98 -4.44
N LEU A 140 5.22 22.23 -3.34
CA LEU A 140 4.98 20.78 -3.34
C LEU A 140 3.49 20.48 -3.50
N ILE A 141 2.62 21.19 -2.79
CA ILE A 141 1.16 21.05 -2.90
C ILE A 141 0.70 21.35 -4.34
N GLU A 142 1.16 22.44 -4.94
CA GLU A 142 0.83 22.79 -6.33
C GLU A 142 1.25 21.67 -7.31
N PHE A 143 2.47 21.12 -7.13
CA PHE A 143 2.95 20.01 -7.93
C PHE A 143 2.08 18.76 -7.78
N ILE A 144 1.72 18.39 -6.55
CA ILE A 144 0.89 17.22 -6.25
C ILE A 144 -0.51 17.41 -6.86
N GLN A 145 -1.14 18.57 -6.66
CA GLN A 145 -2.45 18.87 -7.25
C GLN A 145 -2.43 18.72 -8.78
N GLY A 146 -1.39 19.24 -9.44
CA GLY A 146 -1.23 19.07 -10.89
C GLY A 146 -1.10 17.60 -11.33
N ARG A 147 -0.39 16.77 -10.55
CA ARG A 147 -0.26 15.32 -10.81
C ARG A 147 -1.58 14.57 -10.58
N LEU A 148 -2.28 14.87 -9.48
CA LEU A 148 -3.57 14.27 -9.16
C LEU A 148 -4.64 14.65 -10.19
N GLY A 149 -4.62 15.89 -10.70
CA GLY A 149 -5.48 16.32 -11.81
C GLY A 149 -5.27 15.48 -13.08
N ARG A 150 -4.01 15.23 -13.46
CA ARG A 150 -3.72 14.34 -14.60
C ARG A 150 -4.15 12.89 -14.36
N LEU A 151 -4.04 12.41 -13.12
CA LEU A 151 -4.52 11.07 -12.76
C LEU A 151 -6.05 10.98 -12.84
N ASN A 152 -6.76 11.99 -12.33
CA ASN A 152 -8.21 12.15 -12.43
C ASN A 152 -8.67 12.13 -13.90
N ASP A 153 -7.97 12.83 -14.79
CA ASP A 153 -8.25 12.82 -16.22
C ASP A 153 -7.97 11.46 -16.88
N ALA A 154 -6.86 10.81 -16.51
CA ALA A 154 -6.46 9.52 -17.07
C ALA A 154 -7.36 8.35 -16.63
N ILE A 155 -7.97 8.45 -15.44
CA ILE A 155 -9.04 7.54 -15.00
C ILE A 155 -10.29 7.77 -15.85
N GLY A 156 -10.65 9.04 -16.12
CA GLY A 156 -11.81 9.39 -16.90
C GLY A 156 -13.08 8.77 -16.30
N ASP A 157 -13.83 8.04 -17.12
CA ASP A 157 -15.09 7.39 -16.69
C ASP A 157 -14.91 5.89 -16.40
N LYS A 158 -13.67 5.38 -16.33
CA LYS A 158 -13.41 3.98 -15.99
C LYS A 158 -13.72 3.71 -14.52
N ALA A 159 -14.23 2.52 -14.22
CA ALA A 159 -14.46 2.09 -12.83
C ALA A 159 -13.15 1.94 -12.04
N TYR A 160 -12.09 1.48 -12.71
CA TYR A 160 -10.74 1.23 -12.19
C TYR A 160 -9.67 1.65 -13.21
N LEU A 161 -8.39 1.64 -12.86
CA LEU A 161 -7.31 2.19 -13.70
C LEU A 161 -7.27 1.57 -15.11
N THR A 162 -7.52 0.27 -15.20
CA THR A 162 -7.56 -0.51 -16.45
C THR A 162 -8.98 -0.95 -16.84
N GLY A 163 -10.02 -0.36 -16.26
CA GLY A 163 -11.42 -0.74 -16.47
C GLY A 163 -11.93 -1.79 -15.47
N GLU A 164 -11.15 -2.84 -15.23
CA GLU A 164 -11.38 -3.86 -14.19
C GLU A 164 -10.42 -3.66 -13.01
N PHE A 165 -10.80 -4.15 -11.83
CA PHE A 165 -9.97 -4.06 -10.62
C PHE A 165 -8.77 -5.01 -10.73
N THR A 166 -7.58 -4.51 -10.42
CA THR A 166 -6.33 -5.26 -10.52
C THR A 166 -5.38 -4.91 -9.38
N VAL A 167 -4.21 -5.56 -9.33
CA VAL A 167 -3.13 -5.16 -8.40
C VAL A 167 -2.65 -3.73 -8.56
N ALA A 168 -2.83 -3.12 -9.74
CA ALA A 168 -2.50 -1.72 -9.93
C ALA A 168 -3.40 -0.82 -9.07
N ASP A 169 -4.67 -1.21 -8.89
CA ASP A 169 -5.63 -0.49 -8.06
C ASP A 169 -5.33 -0.68 -6.57
N ILE A 170 -4.91 -1.87 -6.14
CA ILE A 170 -4.44 -2.10 -4.77
C ILE A 170 -3.26 -1.15 -4.44
N ALA A 171 -2.28 -1.07 -5.33
CA ALA A 171 -1.13 -0.19 -5.13
C ALA A 171 -1.54 1.29 -5.15
N MET A 172 -2.28 1.74 -6.17
CA MET A 172 -2.66 3.14 -6.32
C MET A 172 -3.60 3.60 -5.21
N ALA A 173 -4.62 2.83 -4.85
CA ALA A 173 -5.56 3.20 -3.81
C ALA A 173 -4.89 3.31 -2.43
N THR A 174 -3.97 2.39 -2.10
CA THR A 174 -3.22 2.50 -0.83
C THR A 174 -2.33 3.74 -0.78
N VAL A 175 -1.71 4.12 -1.90
CA VAL A 175 -0.93 5.37 -2.01
C VAL A 175 -1.83 6.61 -1.89
N LEU A 176 -2.97 6.65 -2.59
CA LEU A 176 -3.87 7.81 -2.60
C LEU A 176 -4.55 8.08 -1.25
N ARG A 177 -4.63 7.11 -0.36
CA ARG A 177 -5.15 7.33 1.01
C ARG A 177 -4.34 8.39 1.76
N GLU A 178 -3.03 8.46 1.56
CA GLU A 178 -2.17 9.49 2.16
C GLU A 178 -2.58 10.90 1.68
N ALA A 179 -2.99 11.02 0.41
CA ALA A 179 -3.46 12.29 -0.15
C ALA A 179 -4.86 12.69 0.36
N VAL A 180 -5.67 11.76 0.86
CA VAL A 180 -6.97 12.06 1.48
C VAL A 180 -6.75 12.81 2.79
N GLU A 181 -5.85 12.34 3.64
CA GLU A 181 -5.54 12.98 4.92
C GLU A 181 -4.95 14.39 4.73
N ALA A 182 -4.21 14.60 3.64
CA ALA A 182 -3.72 15.91 3.22
C ALA A 182 -4.79 16.82 2.60
N GLY A 183 -6.03 16.35 2.41
CA GLY A 183 -7.13 17.12 1.82
C GLY A 183 -7.04 17.32 0.30
N LEU A 184 -6.19 16.56 -0.40
CA LEU A 184 -5.85 16.78 -1.82
C LEU A 184 -6.73 16.00 -2.80
N ILE A 185 -7.49 15.01 -2.33
CA ILE A 185 -8.35 14.17 -3.17
C ILE A 185 -9.74 14.80 -3.41
N ALA A 186 -10.28 15.55 -2.45
CA ALA A 186 -11.63 16.10 -2.52
C ALA A 186 -11.85 17.04 -3.72
N GLU A 187 -10.79 17.66 -4.23
CA GLU A 187 -10.81 18.53 -5.42
C GLU A 187 -10.86 17.74 -6.75
N GLN A 188 -10.74 16.41 -6.70
CA GLN A 188 -10.61 15.52 -7.85
C GLN A 188 -11.76 14.51 -7.88
N PRO A 189 -12.96 14.87 -8.39
CA PRO A 189 -14.18 14.09 -8.16
C PRO A 189 -14.14 12.67 -8.75
N ARG A 190 -13.49 12.46 -9.90
CA ARG A 190 -13.37 11.11 -10.48
C ARG A 190 -12.37 10.27 -9.68
N LEU A 191 -11.30 10.90 -9.22
CA LEU A 191 -10.30 10.26 -8.38
C LEU A 191 -10.86 9.88 -7.01
N GLN A 192 -11.65 10.77 -6.38
CA GLN A 192 -12.38 10.47 -5.15
C GLN A 192 -13.34 9.29 -5.35
N ALA A 193 -14.18 9.33 -6.39
CA ALA A 193 -15.12 8.24 -6.68
C ALA A 193 -14.42 6.90 -7.00
N TYR A 194 -13.26 6.95 -7.65
CA TYR A 194 -12.39 5.79 -7.86
C TYR A 194 -11.88 5.22 -6.53
N LEU A 195 -11.35 6.09 -5.66
CA LEU A 195 -10.81 5.69 -4.37
C LEU A 195 -11.91 5.11 -3.49
N ASP A 196 -13.05 5.78 -3.36
CA ASP A 196 -14.20 5.30 -2.58
C ASP A 196 -14.63 3.91 -3.03
N ARG A 197 -14.67 3.66 -4.35
CA ARG A 197 -14.98 2.34 -4.90
C ARG A 197 -13.97 1.28 -4.51
N CYS A 198 -12.68 1.62 -4.50
CA CYS A 198 -11.62 0.71 -4.09
C CYS A 198 -11.70 0.40 -2.59
N LEU A 199 -11.93 1.40 -1.73
CA LEU A 199 -11.97 1.24 -0.28
C LEU A 199 -13.30 0.63 0.21
N ALA A 200 -14.38 0.74 -0.56
CA ALA A 200 -15.65 0.07 -0.27
C ALA A 200 -15.61 -1.45 -0.50
N ARG A 201 -14.52 -1.99 -1.05
CA ARG A 201 -14.41 -3.42 -1.33
C ARG A 201 -14.34 -4.21 -0.01
N PRO A 202 -15.16 -5.28 0.17
CA PRO A 202 -15.11 -6.07 1.39
C PRO A 202 -13.73 -6.66 1.71
N ALA A 203 -12.93 -6.98 0.68
CA ALA A 203 -11.58 -7.47 0.85
C ALA A 203 -10.62 -6.41 1.43
N PHE A 204 -10.76 -5.14 1.05
CA PHE A 204 -10.00 -4.05 1.65
C PHE A 204 -10.31 -3.93 3.14
N GLN A 205 -11.61 -3.92 3.49
CA GLN A 205 -12.05 -3.80 4.88
C GLN A 205 -11.51 -4.93 5.75
N ARG A 206 -11.61 -6.19 5.30
CA ARG A 206 -11.05 -7.33 6.04
C ARG A 206 -9.52 -7.27 6.17
N ALA A 207 -8.82 -6.82 5.13
CA ALA A 207 -7.38 -6.65 5.17
C ALA A 207 -6.96 -5.53 6.14
N MET A 208 -7.72 -4.43 6.16
CA MET A 208 -7.53 -3.31 7.10
C MET A 208 -7.79 -3.77 8.54
N ASP A 209 -8.90 -4.43 8.80
CA ASP A 209 -9.25 -4.96 10.12
C ASP A 209 -8.19 -5.93 10.64
N ALA A 210 -7.72 -6.85 9.79
CA ALA A 210 -6.65 -7.78 10.14
C ALA A 210 -5.34 -7.05 10.47
N GLN A 211 -4.95 -6.05 9.67
CA GLN A 211 -3.76 -5.26 9.93
C GLN A 211 -3.87 -4.50 11.26
N LEU A 212 -5.00 -3.84 11.52
CA LEU A 212 -5.20 -3.07 12.74
C LEU A 212 -5.22 -3.97 13.98
N ALA A 213 -5.76 -5.18 13.87
CA ALA A 213 -5.79 -6.17 14.94
C ALA A 213 -4.40 -6.74 15.29
N ALA A 214 -3.43 -6.65 14.39
CA ALA A 214 -2.07 -7.17 14.61
C ALA A 214 -1.23 -6.28 15.54
N PHE A 215 -1.60 -5.01 15.72
CA PHE A 215 -0.81 -4.07 16.52
C PHE A 215 -1.10 -4.20 18.02
N SER A 216 -0.04 -4.30 18.83
CA SER A 216 -0.09 -4.37 20.29
C SER A 216 0.58 -3.15 20.93
N GLU A 217 -0.09 -2.50 21.89
CA GLU A 217 0.51 -1.39 22.66
C GLU A 217 1.72 -1.85 23.50
N GLU A 218 1.75 -3.11 23.93
CA GLU A 218 2.84 -3.69 24.72
C GLU A 218 4.15 -3.84 23.92
N ALA A 219 4.05 -3.88 22.59
CA ALA A 219 5.19 -3.97 21.68
C ALA A 219 5.79 -2.59 21.32
N GLY A 220 5.19 -1.50 21.80
CA GLY A 220 5.68 -0.13 21.59
C GLY A 220 6.93 0.21 22.40
N PRO A 221 7.54 1.39 22.16
CA PRO A 221 8.63 1.88 22.99
C PRO A 221 8.13 2.05 24.43
N PRO A 222 9.01 1.86 25.44
CA PRO A 222 8.63 2.08 26.83
C PRO A 222 8.09 3.52 27.00
N ALA A 223 7.01 3.65 27.77
CA ALA A 223 6.44 4.96 28.10
C ALA A 223 7.54 5.85 28.72
N ALA A 224 7.65 7.07 28.19
CA ALA A 224 8.62 8.08 28.63
C ALA A 224 8.36 8.55 30.06
#